data_AF-A0A9D9WWC5-F1
#
_entry.id   AF-A0A9D9WWC5-F1
#
_cell.length_a   1.000
_cell.length_b   1.000
_cell.length_c   1.000
_cell.angle_alpha   90.00
_cell.angle_beta   90.00
_cell.angle_gamma   90.00
#
_symmetry.space_group_name_H-M   'P 1'
#
loop_
_entity.id
_entity.type
_entity.pdbx_description
1 polymer ?
#
loop_
_entity_poly.entity_id
_entity_poly.type
_entity_poly.pdbx_seq_one_letter_code
_entity_poly.pdbx_strand_id
1 'polypeptide(L)' 'MLIRIYRSLFVLVGGEADAMQHWMHTENRHTGGVPAKQVTTIQGLMQALEYLDAMRGRI' A
#
# COMPACT_ATOMS: atom_id res chain seq x y z
N MET A 1 5.57 7.00 -8.79
CA MET A 1 4.90 6.82 -7.48
C MET A 1 4.40 5.40 -7.27
N LEU A 2 3.64 4.81 -8.20
CA LEU A 2 3.20 3.39 -8.13
C LEU A 2 4.33 2.38 -7.89
N ILE A 3 5.48 2.53 -8.58
CA ILE A 3 6.66 1.67 -8.34
C ILE A 3 7.15 1.78 -6.89
N ARG A 4 7.06 2.96 -6.26
CA ARG A 4 7.44 3.13 -4.85
C ARG A 4 6.47 2.40 -3.92
N ILE A 5 5.16 2.49 -4.17
CA ILE A 5 4.13 1.73 -3.44
C ILE A 5 4.41 0.23 -3.56
N TYR A 6 4.63 -0.28 -4.77
CA TYR A 6 4.99 -1.68 -4.99
C TYR A 6 6.21 -2.09 -4.18
N ARG A 7 7.31 -1.32 -4.24
CA ARG A 7 8.54 -1.63 -3.49
C ARG A 7 8.34 -1.54 -1.97
N SER A 8 7.55 -0.60 -1.49
CA SER A 8 7.22 -0.48 -0.06
C SER A 8 6.38 -1.64 0.42
N LEU A 9 5.35 -2.01 -0.34
CA LEU A 9 4.51 -3.14 -0.04
C LEU A 9 5.30 -4.46 -0.09
N PHE A 10 6.14 -4.64 -1.11
CA PHE A 10 7.00 -5.83 -1.26
C PHE A 10 7.86 -6.06 -0.02
N VAL A 11 8.54 -5.02 0.46
CA VAL A 11 9.36 -5.11 1.68
C VAL A 11 8.51 -5.38 2.92
N LEU A 12 7.34 -4.72 3.02
CA LEU A 12 6.44 -4.86 4.17
C LEU A 12 5.89 -6.27 4.34
N VAL A 13 5.55 -6.96 3.23
CA VAL A 13 4.93 -8.29 3.26
C VAL A 13 5.91 -9.43 2.92
N GLY A 14 7.21 -9.15 2.85
CA GLY A 14 8.25 -10.16 2.58
C GLY A 14 8.28 -10.69 1.15
N GLY A 15 7.68 -9.97 0.19
CA GLY A 15 7.65 -10.36 -1.23
C GLY A 15 6.62 -11.43 -1.60
N GLU A 16 5.75 -11.82 -0.66
CA GLU A 16 4.69 -12.79 -0.90
C GLU A 16 3.59 -12.20 -1.79
N ALA A 17 3.46 -12.71 -3.02
CA ALA A 17 2.55 -12.16 -4.02
C ALA A 17 1.08 -12.17 -3.57
N ASP A 18 0.64 -13.25 -2.92
CA ASP A 18 -0.73 -13.36 -2.40
C ASP A 18 -1.00 -12.35 -1.30
N ALA A 19 -0.02 -12.08 -0.43
CA ALA A 19 -0.13 -11.06 0.61
C ALA A 19 -0.17 -9.65 0.00
N MET A 20 0.60 -9.39 -1.06
CA MET A 20 0.54 -8.12 -1.81
C MET A 20 -0.83 -7.92 -2.45
N GLN A 21 -1.37 -8.96 -3.10
CA GLN A 21 -2.70 -8.93 -3.72
C GLN A 21 -3.79 -8.73 -2.68
N HIS A 22 -3.70 -9.45 -1.56
CA HIS A 22 -4.64 -9.34 -0.46
C HIS A 22 -4.65 -7.92 0.12
N TRP A 23 -3.47 -7.33 0.38
CA TRP A 23 -3.37 -5.97 0.89
C TRP A 23 -3.97 -4.94 -0.07
N MET A 24 -3.74 -5.10 -1.38
CA MET A 24 -4.27 -4.18 -2.40
C MET A 24 -5.79 -4.25 -2.57
N HIS A 25 -6.39 -5.43 -2.37
CA HIS A 25 -7.82 -5.66 -2.65
C HIS A 25 -8.70 -5.70 -1.41
N THR A 26 -8.12 -5.77 -0.22
CA THR A 26 -8.85 -5.77 1.05
C THR A 26 -9.07 -4.35 1.55
N GLU A 27 -10.21 -4.10 2.19
CA GLU A 27 -10.46 -2.82 2.84
C GLU A 27 -9.45 -2.59 3.96
N ASN A 28 -8.63 -1.55 3.81
CA ASN A 28 -7.64 -1.16 4.77
C ASN A 28 -8.16 0.03 5.57
N ARG A 29 -8.46 -0.20 6.85
CA ARG A 29 -8.97 0.83 7.78
C ARG A 29 -8.01 1.99 7.98
N HIS A 30 -6.71 1.77 7.81
CA HIS A 30 -5.71 2.81 7.99
C HIS A 30 -5.59 3.73 6.77
N THR A 31 -5.81 3.20 5.56
CA THR A 31 -5.89 4.04 4.35
C THR A 31 -7.32 4.51 4.08
N GLY A 32 -8.32 3.96 4.77
CA GLY A 32 -9.72 4.38 4.67
C GLY A 32 -10.47 3.80 3.47
N GLY A 33 -10.08 2.62 2.98
CA GLY A 33 -10.73 1.98 1.85
C GLY A 33 -9.89 0.87 1.22
N VAL A 34 -10.30 0.41 0.04
CA VAL A 34 -9.55 -0.60 -0.74
C VAL A 34 -8.40 0.07 -1.49
N PRO A 35 -7.12 -0.25 -1.20
CA PRO A 35 -5.99 0.46 -1.79
C PRO A 35 -5.99 0.47 -3.32
N ALA A 36 -6.37 -0.64 -3.97
CA ALA A 36 -6.48 -0.72 -5.44
C ALA A 36 -7.46 0.30 -6.04
N LYS A 37 -8.51 0.68 -5.31
CA LYS A 37 -9.45 1.72 -5.74
C LYS A 37 -8.93 3.13 -5.41
N GLN A 38 -8.15 3.27 -4.34
CA GLN A 38 -7.66 4.57 -3.90
C GLN A 38 -6.52 5.09 -4.79
N VAL A 39 -5.62 4.21 -5.24
CA VAL A 39 -4.47 4.58 -6.07
C VAL A 39 -4.83 5.06 -7.49
N THR A 40 -6.11 5.02 -7.88
CA THR A 40 -6.59 5.57 -9.16
C THR A 40 -6.68 7.10 -9.15
N THR A 41 -6.52 7.73 -7.99
CA THR A 41 -6.48 9.18 -7.81
C THR A 41 -5.13 9.59 -7.23
N ILE A 42 -4.68 10.82 -7.51
CA ILE A 42 -3.43 11.36 -6.94
C ILE A 42 -3.49 11.36 -5.42
N GLN A 43 -4.62 11.77 -4.83
CA GLN A 43 -4.80 11.83 -3.38
C GLN A 43 -4.69 10.44 -2.72
N GLY A 44 -5.44 9.45 -3.23
CA GLY A 44 -5.38 8.10 -2.67
C GLY A 44 -4.02 7.43 -2.90
N LEU A 45 -3.34 7.75 -4.01
CA LEU A 45 -1.98 7.30 -4.27
C LEU A 45 -0.97 7.90 -3.29
N MET A 46 -1.10 9.19 -2.93
CA MET A 46 -0.24 9.79 -1.90
C MET A 46 -0.51 9.21 -0.51
N GLN A 47 -1.78 9.03 -0.11
CA GLN A 47 -2.13 8.42 1.17
C GLN A 47 -1.59 6.98 1.31
N ALA A 48 -1.74 6.16 0.26
CA ALA A 48 -1.21 4.80 0.27
C ALA A 48 0.32 4.79 0.41
N LEU A 49 1.01 5.72 -0.27
CA LEU A 49 2.46 5.85 -0.18
C LEU A 49 2.91 6.31 1.21
N GLU A 50 2.28 7.33 1.79
CA GLU A 50 2.59 7.84 3.13
C GLU A 50 2.40 6.76 4.19
N TYR A 51 1.30 6.01 4.11
CA TYR A 51 1.04 4.90 5.02
C TYR A 51 2.13 3.81 4.94
N LEU A 52 2.49 3.38 3.73
CA LEU A 52 3.52 2.35 3.53
C LEU A 52 4.91 2.85 3.96
N ASP A 53 5.25 4.11 3.70
CA ASP A 53 6.52 4.70 4.14
C ASP A 53 6.55 4.86 5.69
N ALA A 54 5.44 5.20 6.32
CA ALA A 54 5.31 5.26 7.79
C ALA A 54 5.44 3.89 8.45
N MET A 55 4.87 2.83 7.84
CA MET A 55 5.03 1.46 8.32
C MET A 55 6.46 0.95 8.19
N ARG A 56 7.16 1.30 7.11
CA ARG A 56 8.56 0.92 6.91
C ARG A 56 9.48 1.52 7.97
N GLY A 57 9.24 2.76 8.40
CA GLY A 57 10.05 3.42 9.43
C GLY A 57 9.94 2.81 10.83
N ARG A 58 9.04 1.84 11.03
CA ARG A 58 8.80 1.16 12.30
C ARG A 58 9.41 -0.25 12.38
N ILE A 59 9.97 -0.76 11.28
CA ILE A 59 10.58 -2.10 11.17
C ILE A 59 12.08 -2.03 11.45
#